data_AF-A0ABD5ZV62-F1
#
_entry.id   AF-A0ABD5ZV62-F1
#
_cell.length_a   1.000
_cell.length_b   1.000
_cell.length_c   1.000
_cell.angle_alpha   90.00
_cell.angle_beta   90.00
_cell.angle_gamma   90.00
#
_symmetry.space_group_name_H-M   'P 1'
#
loop_
_entity.id
_entity.type
_entity.pdbx_description
1 polymer ?
#
loop_
_entity_poly.entity_id
_entity_poly.type
_entity_poly.pdbx_seq_one_letter_code
_entity_poly.pdbx_strand_id
1 'polypeptide(L)'
;MSDAEPPDVSDDGSSRRRLLTLLGGVLLALLGAGFGASNPFAGDDTEDTTSDPGLSVQYTVTPDRAAPTPTPTPEPGDDPGSDGQTVPPNATDVTTAAPGTSSGDGSDPDDSRPPGDGDRNPPAGVDSPTPVPTPANDLTASAIPPVSLSDVAPGDGGVVDLALSLSGTPARLWVRGDATDFDEGGVVEAERSDGDGGPPGELQEYVEVRLWYDGDAGAGDRVVYEGPLAGLGAVSEWTPLTDSCVDPGTHPVRFRWDLPADAPNRVQTDSVSFSLDVAADASECV
;
A
#
# COMPACT_ATOMS: atom_id res chain seq x y z
N MET A 1 41.20 53.80 -24.62
CA MET A 1 41.29 52.35 -24.35
C MET A 1 42.68 52.13 -23.81
N SER A 2 42.78 52.06 -22.49
CA SER A 2 44.02 51.81 -21.75
C SER A 2 44.08 50.34 -21.35
N ASP A 3 45.29 49.80 -21.44
CA ASP A 3 45.90 48.68 -20.71
C ASP A 3 45.07 47.47 -20.26
N ALA A 4 45.57 46.27 -20.58
CA ALA A 4 46.30 45.44 -19.61
C ALA A 4 46.70 44.08 -20.20
N GLU A 5 47.99 43.74 -20.10
CA GLU A 5 48.46 42.37 -19.84
C GLU A 5 48.94 42.35 -18.38
N PRO A 6 48.71 41.27 -17.62
CA PRO A 6 49.84 40.37 -17.31
C PRO A 6 49.46 38.87 -17.18
N PRO A 7 50.45 37.98 -16.96
CA PRO A 7 50.39 36.57 -17.37
C PRO A 7 50.21 35.55 -16.23
N ASP A 8 50.03 34.30 -16.67
CA ASP A 8 50.39 33.00 -16.06
C ASP A 8 49.78 32.60 -14.70
N VAL A 9 48.91 31.58 -14.73
CA VAL A 9 48.59 30.74 -13.57
C VAL A 9 48.53 29.27 -14.03
N SER A 10 49.70 28.61 -13.99
CA SER A 10 49.91 27.26 -13.42
C SER A 10 48.67 26.35 -13.34
N ASP A 11 48.58 25.37 -14.24
CA ASP A 11 47.77 24.16 -14.08
C ASP A 11 48.40 23.26 -13.01
N ASP A 12 48.10 23.55 -11.74
CA ASP A 12 48.39 22.68 -10.61
C ASP A 12 47.19 21.76 -10.35
N GLY A 13 47.46 20.45 -10.39
CA GLY A 13 46.48 19.41 -10.19
C GLY A 13 45.81 19.54 -8.82
N SER A 14 44.48 19.70 -8.84
CA SER A 14 43.68 19.55 -7.63
C SER A 14 42.37 18.86 -7.95
N SER A 15 42.26 17.65 -7.42
CA SER A 15 41.08 16.83 -7.27
C SER A 15 39.86 17.68 -6.87
N ARG A 16 38.97 17.95 -7.82
CA ARG A 16 37.67 18.58 -7.55
C ARG A 16 36.62 17.49 -7.47
N ARG A 17 36.45 17.00 -6.24
CA ARG A 17 35.26 16.27 -5.77
C ARG A 17 34.03 16.93 -6.38
N ARG A 18 33.35 16.23 -7.28
CA ARG A 18 32.01 16.63 -7.73
C ARG A 18 31.08 16.42 -6.54
N LEU A 19 30.79 17.52 -5.87
CA LEU A 19 29.78 17.67 -4.84
C LEU A 19 28.44 17.35 -5.49
N LEU A 20 27.93 16.12 -5.33
CA LEU A 20 26.54 15.80 -5.64
C LEU A 20 25.69 16.44 -4.54
N THR A 21 25.08 17.57 -4.88
CA THR A 21 24.10 18.26 -4.05
C THR A 21 22.88 17.35 -3.92
N LEU A 22 22.76 16.68 -2.78
CA LEU A 22 21.51 16.03 -2.35
C LEU A 22 20.45 17.12 -2.21
N LEU A 23 19.51 17.16 -3.15
CA LEU A 23 18.26 17.89 -3.02
C LEU A 23 17.45 17.20 -1.92
N GLY A 24 17.46 17.81 -0.74
CA GLY A 24 16.66 17.38 0.40
C GLY A 24 15.18 17.42 0.05
N GLY A 25 14.52 16.27 0.22
CA GLY A 25 13.08 16.12 0.09
C GLY A 25 12.37 17.09 1.04
N VAL A 26 11.35 17.76 0.51
CA VAL A 26 10.46 18.63 1.26
C VAL A 26 9.65 17.75 2.22
N LEU A 27 9.90 17.88 3.52
CA LEU A 27 9.07 17.31 4.58
C LEU A 27 7.77 18.10 4.64
N LEU A 28 6.72 17.61 3.97
CA LEU A 28 5.39 18.21 4.01
C LEU A 28 4.62 17.65 5.22
N ALA A 29 4.78 18.28 6.39
CA ALA A 29 3.90 18.03 7.53
C ALA A 29 2.56 18.72 7.29
N LEU A 30 1.64 18.05 6.58
CA LEU A 30 0.29 18.55 6.36
C LEU A 30 -0.57 18.30 7.60
N LEU A 31 -0.54 19.25 8.54
CA LEU A 31 -1.54 19.35 9.60
C LEU A 31 -2.85 19.90 9.00
N GLY A 32 -3.69 19.02 8.46
CA GLY A 32 -5.01 19.36 7.97
C GLY A 32 -6.06 19.27 9.07
N ALA A 33 -6.61 20.39 9.53
CA ALA A 33 -7.83 20.40 10.33
C ALA A 33 -9.03 20.27 9.37
N GLY A 34 -9.75 19.14 9.44
CA GLY A 34 -10.99 18.96 8.69
C GLY A 34 -12.05 19.98 9.13
N PHE A 35 -12.50 20.83 8.21
CA PHE A 35 -13.65 21.71 8.43
C PHE A 35 -14.94 20.88 8.41
N GLY A 36 -15.56 20.68 9.57
CA GLY A 36 -16.93 20.20 9.67
C GLY A 36 -17.90 21.27 9.14
N ALA A 37 -18.75 20.89 8.18
CA ALA A 37 -19.80 21.76 7.68
C ALA A 37 -20.96 21.82 8.69
N SER A 38 -20.94 22.80 9.59
CA SER A 38 -22.08 23.10 10.46
C SER A 38 -23.14 23.91 9.67
N ASN A 39 -24.31 23.31 9.46
CA ASN A 39 -25.46 23.90 8.79
C ASN A 39 -26.08 25.02 9.67
N PRO A 40 -26.16 26.30 9.24
CA PRO A 40 -26.51 27.42 10.13
C PRO A 40 -28.02 27.65 10.35
N PHE A 41 -28.87 26.64 10.14
CA PHE A 41 -30.30 26.75 10.36
C PHE A 41 -30.85 25.50 11.06
N ALA A 42 -30.60 25.41 12.37
CA ALA A 42 -31.36 24.54 13.27
C ALA A 42 -31.86 25.39 14.44
N GLY A 43 -33.16 25.29 14.71
CA GLY A 43 -33.88 26.10 15.68
C GLY A 43 -33.46 25.81 17.12
N ASP A 44 -33.76 26.79 17.96
CA ASP A 44 -33.72 26.74 19.41
C ASP A 44 -34.65 25.62 19.91
N ASP A 45 -34.09 24.45 20.21
CA ASP A 45 -34.78 23.38 20.93
C ASP A 45 -33.85 22.88 22.04
N THR A 46 -34.20 23.25 23.27
CA THR A 46 -33.89 22.63 24.57
C THR A 46 -32.69 21.68 24.64
N GLU A 47 -31.70 22.06 25.46
CA GLU A 47 -30.59 21.22 25.91
C GLU A 47 -31.05 19.81 26.33
N ASP A 48 -30.93 18.84 25.42
CA ASP A 48 -30.87 17.44 25.76
C ASP A 48 -29.43 17.20 26.26
N THR A 49 -29.28 16.82 27.53
CA THR A 49 -27.97 16.68 28.19
C THR A 49 -27.19 15.44 27.74
N THR A 50 -27.47 14.95 26.53
CA THR A 50 -26.76 13.86 25.87
C THR A 50 -26.27 14.43 24.54
N SER A 51 -25.12 15.11 24.56
CA SER A 51 -24.53 15.68 23.35
C SER A 51 -24.19 14.57 22.34
N ASP A 52 -24.62 14.73 21.09
CA ASP A 52 -24.25 13.86 19.97
C ASP A 52 -22.73 13.62 19.90
N PRO A 53 -22.27 12.46 19.39
CA PRO A 53 -20.85 12.19 19.26
C PRO A 53 -20.22 13.15 18.25
N GLY A 54 -19.23 13.92 18.70
CA GLY A 54 -18.37 14.72 17.83
C GLY A 54 -17.10 13.96 17.46
N LEU A 55 -16.81 13.80 16.18
CA LEU A 55 -15.63 13.09 15.67
C LEU A 55 -14.75 14.02 14.82
N SER A 56 -13.45 13.99 15.07
CA SER A 56 -12.43 14.60 14.19
C SER A 56 -11.22 13.69 14.06
N VAL A 57 -10.52 13.79 12.94
CA VAL A 57 -9.30 13.00 12.66
C VAL A 57 -8.12 13.91 12.42
N GLN A 58 -7.01 13.62 13.11
CA GLN A 58 -5.68 14.12 12.77
C GLN A 58 -4.88 12.96 12.21
N TYR A 59 -4.00 13.20 11.23
CA TYR A 59 -3.20 12.15 10.64
C TYR A 59 -1.75 12.59 10.39
N THR A 60 -0.83 11.63 10.29
CA THR A 60 0.56 11.84 9.90
C THR A 60 1.01 10.68 9.02
N VAL A 61 1.69 11.00 7.92
CA VAL A 61 2.26 10.00 6.99
C VAL A 61 3.77 9.96 7.19
N THR A 62 4.29 8.77 7.48
CA THR A 62 5.72 8.49 7.67
C THR A 62 6.18 7.45 6.66
N PRO A 63 6.85 7.83 5.57
CA PRO A 63 7.41 6.88 4.61
C PRO A 63 8.64 6.17 5.20
N ASP A 64 8.80 4.90 4.86
CA ASP A 64 9.98 4.07 5.13
C ASP A 64 10.56 3.63 3.80
N ARG A 65 11.53 4.38 3.28
CA ARG A 65 12.17 4.01 2.01
C ARG A 65 13.28 2.99 2.24
N ALA A 66 13.27 1.92 1.47
CA ALA A 66 14.40 1.02 1.41
C ALA A 66 15.66 1.79 1.02
N ALA A 67 16.75 1.53 1.74
CA ALA A 67 18.04 2.08 1.33
C ALA A 67 18.37 1.54 -0.08
N PRO A 68 18.80 2.38 -1.03
CA PRO A 68 19.18 1.89 -2.34
C PRO A 68 20.28 0.85 -2.19
N THR A 69 20.07 -0.33 -2.77
CA THR A 69 21.15 -1.34 -2.83
C THR A 69 22.31 -0.71 -3.59
N PRO A 70 23.52 -0.62 -3.02
CA PRO A 70 24.64 -0.04 -3.73
C PRO A 70 24.88 -0.86 -5.01
N THR A 71 24.84 -0.20 -6.16
CA THR A 71 25.28 -0.83 -7.42
C THR A 71 26.68 -1.39 -7.21
N PRO A 72 26.94 -2.68 -7.48
CA PRO A 72 28.29 -3.20 -7.37
C PRO A 72 29.19 -2.34 -8.25
N THR A 73 30.17 -1.68 -7.63
CA THR A 73 31.19 -0.95 -8.38
C THR A 73 31.89 -1.98 -9.26
N PRO A 74 31.90 -1.84 -10.60
CA PRO A 74 32.68 -2.74 -11.43
C PRO A 74 34.12 -2.70 -10.90
N GLU A 75 34.64 -3.86 -10.50
CA GLU A 75 36.05 -4.00 -10.18
C GLU A 75 36.85 -3.46 -11.37
N PRO A 76 37.83 -2.56 -11.17
CA PRO A 76 38.71 -2.15 -12.24
C PRO A 76 39.32 -3.40 -12.86
N GLY A 77 38.90 -3.74 -14.08
CA GLY A 77 39.38 -4.92 -14.77
C GLY A 77 40.90 -4.88 -14.89
N ASP A 78 41.56 -5.94 -14.43
CA ASP A 78 42.92 -6.25 -14.83
C ASP A 78 42.92 -6.38 -16.36
N ASP A 79 43.55 -5.40 -17.02
CA ASP A 79 43.87 -5.38 -18.44
C ASP A 79 44.99 -6.42 -18.70
N PRO A 80 44.75 -7.54 -19.42
CA PRO A 80 45.82 -8.25 -20.06
C PRO A 80 45.95 -7.68 -21.46
N GLY A 81 46.95 -6.83 -21.64
CA GLY A 81 47.23 -6.13 -22.86
C GLY A 81 47.23 -7.00 -24.12
N SER A 82 46.99 -6.30 -25.23
CA SER A 82 47.25 -6.73 -26.60
C SER A 82 48.47 -7.64 -26.71
N ASP A 83 48.29 -8.80 -27.34
CA ASP A 83 49.19 -9.31 -28.38
C ASP A 83 48.61 -10.57 -29.05
N GLY A 84 48.67 -10.60 -30.40
CA GLY A 84 48.99 -11.84 -31.12
C GLY A 84 47.85 -12.74 -31.59
N GLN A 85 47.40 -12.48 -32.82
CA GLN A 85 46.69 -13.43 -33.69
C GLN A 85 47.43 -14.79 -33.78
N THR A 86 46.76 -15.91 -33.47
CA THR A 86 47.01 -17.22 -34.10
C THR A 86 45.72 -18.03 -34.27
N VAL A 87 45.67 -18.71 -35.41
CA VAL A 87 44.61 -19.54 -36.05
C VAL A 87 44.30 -20.82 -35.25
N PRO A 88 43.08 -21.42 -35.34
CA PRO A 88 42.62 -22.48 -34.45
C PRO A 88 43.08 -23.89 -34.90
N PRO A 89 43.12 -24.88 -34.00
CA PRO A 89 43.01 -26.28 -34.38
C PRO A 89 41.58 -26.80 -34.19
N ASN A 90 41.08 -27.34 -35.29
CA ASN A 90 39.91 -28.21 -35.43
C ASN A 90 40.04 -29.45 -34.51
N ALA A 91 38.98 -29.77 -33.77
CA ALA A 91 38.73 -31.11 -33.26
C ALA A 91 37.22 -31.35 -33.13
N THR A 92 36.71 -32.00 -34.17
CA THR A 92 35.54 -32.89 -34.19
C THR A 92 35.37 -33.64 -32.87
N ASP A 93 34.19 -33.56 -32.25
CA ASP A 93 33.44 -34.79 -31.98
C ASP A 93 31.93 -34.55 -31.87
N VAL A 94 31.23 -35.50 -32.46
CA VAL A 94 29.77 -35.65 -32.53
C VAL A 94 29.31 -36.30 -31.24
N THR A 95 28.18 -35.87 -30.67
CA THR A 95 27.13 -36.79 -30.17
C THR A 95 25.82 -36.05 -29.91
N THR A 96 24.89 -36.33 -30.80
CA THR A 96 23.44 -36.25 -30.68
C THR A 96 22.91 -36.98 -29.46
N ALA A 97 22.01 -36.35 -28.70
CA ALA A 97 21.02 -37.05 -27.90
C ALA A 97 19.75 -36.19 -27.74
N ALA A 98 18.83 -36.34 -28.69
CA ALA A 98 17.39 -36.38 -28.39
C ALA A 98 17.02 -37.86 -28.22
N PRO A 99 16.06 -38.20 -27.33
CA PRO A 99 14.66 -38.33 -27.76
C PRO A 99 13.69 -37.83 -26.66
N GLY A 100 12.40 -37.65 -26.86
CA GLY A 100 11.52 -37.93 -27.98
C GLY A 100 10.14 -37.34 -27.69
N THR A 101 9.42 -37.07 -28.76
CA THR A 101 8.01 -36.68 -28.80
C THR A 101 7.11 -37.80 -28.27
N SER A 102 6.06 -37.44 -27.53
CA SER A 102 4.80 -38.19 -27.56
C SER A 102 3.63 -37.21 -27.44
N SER A 103 2.94 -37.02 -28.54
CA SER A 103 1.58 -36.48 -28.60
C SER A 103 0.62 -37.65 -28.74
N GLY A 104 -0.55 -37.57 -28.11
CA GLY A 104 -1.76 -38.21 -28.64
C GLY A 104 -2.63 -38.96 -27.64
N ASP A 105 -3.89 -38.51 -27.59
CA ASP A 105 -5.14 -39.25 -27.33
C ASP A 105 -5.38 -39.66 -25.86
N GLY A 106 -6.52 -39.35 -25.22
CA GLY A 106 -7.89 -39.28 -25.73
C GLY A 106 -8.74 -40.22 -24.87
N SER A 107 -10.00 -39.85 -24.64
CA SER A 107 -11.10 -40.65 -24.04
C SER A 107 -11.39 -40.51 -22.54
N ASP A 108 -12.34 -39.59 -22.26
CA ASP A 108 -13.53 -39.86 -21.43
C ASP A 108 -14.21 -41.18 -21.82
N PRO A 109 -14.82 -41.89 -20.86
CA PRO A 109 -16.28 -41.99 -20.90
C PRO A 109 -16.96 -41.94 -19.52
N ASP A 110 -17.93 -41.05 -19.45
CA ASP A 110 -19.33 -41.18 -19.03
C ASP A 110 -19.78 -42.23 -17.97
N ASP A 111 -20.66 -41.70 -17.12
CA ASP A 111 -21.82 -42.26 -16.43
C ASP A 111 -21.69 -43.39 -15.40
N SER A 112 -22.08 -43.05 -14.16
CA SER A 112 -22.98 -43.87 -13.33
C SER A 112 -23.45 -43.11 -12.09
N ARG A 113 -24.63 -42.50 -12.16
CA ARG A 113 -25.48 -42.22 -10.99
C ARG A 113 -26.70 -43.14 -11.01
N PRO A 114 -27.04 -43.79 -9.89
CA PRO A 114 -28.43 -43.73 -9.41
C PRO A 114 -28.53 -43.55 -7.87
N PRO A 115 -29.74 -43.32 -7.34
CA PRO A 115 -29.97 -42.47 -6.17
C PRO A 115 -30.07 -43.24 -4.85
N GLY A 116 -29.89 -42.51 -3.75
CA GLY A 116 -30.11 -43.00 -2.39
C GLY A 116 -30.47 -41.85 -1.47
N ASP A 117 -31.77 -41.58 -1.36
CA ASP A 117 -32.35 -40.84 -0.24
C ASP A 117 -32.01 -41.56 1.06
N GLY A 118 -31.40 -40.82 1.98
CA GLY A 118 -31.08 -41.27 3.32
C GLY A 118 -31.03 -40.07 4.21
N ASP A 119 -32.16 -39.81 4.88
CA ASP A 119 -32.36 -38.85 5.96
C ASP A 119 -31.11 -38.67 6.82
N ARG A 120 -30.37 -37.59 6.58
CA ARG A 120 -29.45 -37.02 7.56
C ARG A 120 -30.06 -35.71 8.00
N ASN A 121 -30.91 -35.83 9.02
CA ASN A 121 -31.22 -34.73 9.91
C ASN A 121 -29.89 -34.09 10.34
N PRO A 122 -29.56 -32.85 9.94
CA PRO A 122 -28.35 -32.21 10.43
C PRO A 122 -28.50 -32.04 11.95
N PRO A 123 -27.45 -32.29 12.76
CA PRO A 123 -27.51 -31.98 14.17
C PRO A 123 -27.86 -30.50 14.33
N ALA A 124 -28.95 -30.23 15.04
CA ALA A 124 -29.33 -28.90 15.48
C ALA A 124 -28.21 -28.35 16.37
N GLY A 125 -27.37 -27.51 15.80
CA GLY A 125 -26.19 -26.95 16.46
C GLY A 125 -25.20 -26.30 15.50
N VAL A 126 -25.66 -25.80 14.34
CA VAL A 126 -24.88 -24.78 13.64
C VAL A 126 -25.08 -23.48 14.41
N ASP A 127 -24.02 -23.01 15.07
CA ASP A 127 -23.92 -21.65 15.56
C ASP A 127 -24.46 -20.73 14.46
N SER A 128 -25.57 -20.04 14.75
CA SER A 128 -26.00 -18.96 13.87
C SER A 128 -24.85 -17.95 13.86
N PRO A 129 -24.34 -17.52 12.69
CA PRO A 129 -23.26 -16.56 12.65
C PRO A 129 -23.69 -15.34 13.46
N THR A 130 -22.84 -14.91 14.40
CA THR A 130 -23.06 -13.66 15.12
C THR A 130 -23.31 -12.57 14.07
N PRO A 131 -24.39 -11.79 14.17
CA PRO A 131 -24.64 -10.71 13.23
C PRO A 131 -23.43 -9.78 13.21
N VAL A 132 -22.89 -9.51 12.02
CA VAL A 132 -21.89 -8.45 11.84
C VAL A 132 -22.63 -7.13 12.15
N PRO A 133 -22.12 -6.29 13.08
CA PRO A 133 -22.79 -5.04 13.40
C PRO A 133 -22.85 -4.19 12.12
N THR A 134 -23.98 -3.54 11.90
CA THR A 134 -24.18 -2.58 10.80
C THR A 134 -24.35 -1.21 11.45
N PRO A 135 -23.65 -0.16 10.98
CA PRO A 135 -23.84 1.16 11.56
C PRO A 135 -25.25 1.68 11.32
N ALA A 136 -25.68 2.59 12.18
CA ALA A 136 -26.85 3.41 11.92
C ALA A 136 -26.65 4.30 10.68
N ASN A 137 -27.75 4.83 10.14
CA ASN A 137 -27.70 5.73 8.98
C ASN A 137 -27.19 7.14 9.32
N ASP A 138 -27.19 7.51 10.60
CA ASP A 138 -26.82 8.84 11.09
C ASP A 138 -25.45 8.79 11.77
N LEU A 139 -24.41 8.71 10.93
CA LEU A 139 -23.03 8.62 11.37
C LEU A 139 -22.37 10.00 11.43
N THR A 140 -21.65 10.28 12.51
CA THR A 140 -20.71 11.40 12.53
C THR A 140 -19.43 10.97 11.82
N ALA A 141 -19.32 11.26 10.53
CA ALA A 141 -18.20 10.87 9.69
C ALA A 141 -17.11 11.95 9.55
N SER A 142 -15.87 11.51 9.37
CA SER A 142 -14.70 12.32 9.04
C SER A 142 -13.80 11.53 8.08
N ALA A 143 -12.90 12.19 7.36
CA ALA A 143 -12.06 11.54 6.36
C ALA A 143 -10.67 12.16 6.31
N ILE A 144 -9.68 11.35 5.94
CA ILE A 144 -8.36 11.87 5.53
C ILE A 144 -8.38 12.12 4.01
N PRO A 145 -7.65 13.13 3.50
CA PRO A 145 -7.48 13.28 2.06
C PRO A 145 -6.75 12.05 1.47
N PRO A 146 -6.92 11.79 0.17
CA PRO A 146 -6.20 10.70 -0.50
C PRO A 146 -4.68 10.82 -0.32
N VAL A 147 -4.04 9.69 0.01
CA VAL A 147 -2.59 9.54 0.09
C VAL A 147 -2.14 8.84 -1.20
N SER A 148 -1.27 9.49 -1.96
CA SER A 148 -0.74 8.95 -3.21
C SER A 148 0.60 8.24 -2.98
N LEU A 149 0.69 7.03 -3.52
CA LEU A 149 1.90 6.22 -3.62
C LEU A 149 2.39 6.29 -5.07
N SER A 150 3.55 6.91 -5.26
CA SER A 150 4.22 7.04 -6.56
C SER A 150 5.72 6.88 -6.36
N ASP A 151 6.44 6.47 -7.41
CA ASP A 151 7.88 6.19 -7.35
C ASP A 151 8.23 5.19 -6.23
N VAL A 152 7.39 4.17 -6.02
CA VAL A 152 7.56 3.16 -4.97
C VAL A 152 8.50 2.08 -5.48
N ALA A 153 9.63 1.89 -4.81
CA ALA A 153 10.56 0.81 -5.13
C ALA A 153 10.28 -0.45 -4.29
N PRO A 154 10.60 -1.66 -4.79
CA PRO A 154 10.53 -2.87 -3.98
C PRO A 154 11.27 -2.72 -2.64
N GLY A 155 10.57 -3.00 -1.54
CA GLY A 155 11.05 -2.82 -0.17
C GLY A 155 10.68 -1.47 0.46
N ASP A 156 10.13 -0.52 -0.28
CA ASP A 156 9.57 0.70 0.28
C ASP A 156 8.28 0.40 1.05
N GLY A 157 8.01 1.21 2.06
CA GLY A 157 6.81 1.14 2.85
C GLY A 157 6.49 2.48 3.49
N GLY A 158 5.51 2.45 4.40
CA GLY A 158 5.17 3.60 5.20
C GLY A 158 4.05 3.32 6.18
N VAL A 159 3.87 4.28 7.07
CA VAL A 159 2.85 4.24 8.12
C VAL A 159 2.04 5.53 8.07
N VAL A 160 0.73 5.40 8.09
CA VAL A 160 -0.21 6.49 8.36
C VAL A 160 -0.73 6.29 9.78
N ASP A 161 -0.38 7.20 10.68
CA ASP A 161 -0.92 7.27 12.03
C ASP A 161 -2.12 8.21 12.04
N LEU A 162 -3.28 7.73 12.49
CA LEU A 162 -4.51 8.51 12.66
C LEU A 162 -4.82 8.62 14.16
N ALA A 163 -5.12 9.82 14.61
CA ALA A 163 -5.60 10.10 15.96
C ALA A 163 -7.04 10.61 15.88
N LEU A 164 -8.00 9.71 16.16
CA LEU A 164 -9.41 10.03 16.15
C LEU A 164 -9.79 10.66 17.49
N SER A 165 -10.30 11.89 17.49
CA SER A 165 -10.76 12.57 18.70
C SER A 165 -12.28 12.49 18.77
N LEU A 166 -12.77 11.69 19.72
CA LEU A 166 -14.18 11.52 20.02
C LEU A 166 -14.58 12.43 21.19
N SER A 167 -15.74 13.08 21.09
CA SER A 167 -16.30 13.99 22.10
C SER A 167 -17.80 13.79 22.23
N GLY A 168 -18.39 14.25 23.35
CA GLY A 168 -19.83 14.08 23.60
C GLY A 168 -20.14 12.72 24.22
N THR A 169 -20.96 11.93 23.54
CA THR A 169 -21.39 10.60 23.99
C THR A 169 -20.39 9.50 23.59
N PRO A 170 -20.30 8.41 24.37
CA PRO A 170 -19.61 7.19 23.92
C PRO A 170 -20.16 6.72 22.58
N ALA A 171 -19.30 6.17 21.73
CA ALA A 171 -19.68 5.74 20.39
C ALA A 171 -18.88 4.50 19.97
N ARG A 172 -19.44 3.71 19.06
CA ARG A 172 -18.69 2.71 18.32
C ARG A 172 -17.99 3.39 17.14
N LEU A 173 -16.72 3.06 16.91
CA LEU A 173 -15.94 3.62 15.81
C LEU A 173 -15.96 2.68 14.61
N TRP A 174 -16.01 3.27 13.42
CA TRP A 174 -16.07 2.59 12.14
C TRP A 174 -15.03 3.16 11.19
N VAL A 175 -14.58 2.33 10.24
CA VAL A 175 -13.69 2.74 9.16
C VAL A 175 -14.18 2.18 7.85
N ARG A 176 -13.88 2.93 6.79
CA ARG A 176 -13.99 2.50 5.40
C ARG A 176 -12.72 2.92 4.68
N GLY A 177 -12.25 2.09 3.77
CA GLY A 177 -11.09 2.40 2.92
C GLY A 177 -11.45 2.25 1.46
N ASP A 178 -10.74 2.99 0.61
CA ASP A 178 -10.84 2.86 -0.84
C ASP A 178 -9.48 3.12 -1.49
N ALA A 179 -9.22 2.46 -2.61
CA ALA A 179 -8.03 2.64 -3.43
C ALA A 179 -8.46 3.12 -4.83
N THR A 180 -7.84 4.19 -5.29
CA THR A 180 -8.21 4.93 -6.51
C THR A 180 -6.97 5.26 -7.32
N ASP A 181 -7.19 5.88 -8.49
CA ASP A 181 -6.13 6.47 -9.31
C ASP A 181 -5.02 5.46 -9.68
N PHE A 182 -5.41 4.28 -10.15
CA PHE A 182 -4.51 3.26 -10.68
C PHE A 182 -3.92 3.73 -12.02
N ASP A 183 -2.82 4.47 -11.95
CA ASP A 183 -2.16 5.06 -13.11
C ASP A 183 -0.85 4.33 -13.41
N GLU A 184 -0.61 4.14 -14.70
CA GLU A 184 0.52 3.37 -15.24
C GLU A 184 1.83 4.17 -15.22
N GLY A 185 1.76 5.50 -15.36
CA GLY A 185 2.95 6.36 -15.46
C GLY A 185 3.83 6.15 -16.73
N GLY A 186 3.66 5.06 -17.47
CA GLY A 186 4.42 4.66 -18.65
C GLY A 186 4.79 3.18 -18.61
N VAL A 187 5.48 2.65 -19.63
CA VAL A 187 6.03 1.29 -19.57
C VAL A 187 7.49 1.33 -20.01
N VAL A 188 8.41 1.22 -19.05
CA VAL A 188 9.85 1.15 -19.30
C VAL A 188 10.29 -0.23 -19.80
N GLU A 189 11.52 -0.33 -20.29
CA GLU A 189 12.05 -1.60 -20.84
C GLU A 189 12.08 -2.73 -19.80
N ALA A 190 12.33 -2.39 -18.52
CA ALA A 190 12.34 -3.36 -17.42
C ALA A 190 10.95 -3.96 -17.18
N GLU A 191 9.92 -3.10 -17.13
CA GLU A 191 8.52 -3.50 -16.99
C GLU A 191 8.05 -4.36 -18.18
N ARG A 192 8.31 -3.88 -19.41
CA ARG A 192 7.98 -4.64 -20.63
C ARG A 192 8.65 -6.01 -20.69
N SER A 193 9.88 -6.11 -20.19
CA SER A 193 10.61 -7.39 -20.12
C SER A 193 10.02 -8.32 -19.06
N ASP A 194 9.33 -7.78 -18.06
CA ASP A 194 8.62 -8.50 -16.99
C ASP A 194 7.14 -8.75 -17.33
N GLY A 195 6.73 -8.47 -18.57
CA GLY A 195 5.42 -8.82 -19.10
C GLY A 195 4.35 -7.74 -18.92
N ASP A 196 4.73 -6.52 -18.56
CA ASP A 196 3.81 -5.39 -18.46
C ASP A 196 3.19 -5.04 -19.83
N GLY A 197 1.86 -4.94 -19.83
CA GLY A 197 1.02 -4.63 -20.98
C GLY A 197 0.64 -3.15 -21.12
N GLY A 198 0.98 -2.30 -20.16
CA GLY A 198 0.43 -0.96 -20.02
C GLY A 198 -0.91 -0.94 -19.29
N PRO A 199 -1.65 0.20 -19.34
CA PRO A 199 -2.68 0.52 -18.37
C PRO A 199 -3.84 -0.50 -18.27
N PRO A 200 -4.50 -0.61 -17.10
CA PRO A 200 -4.31 0.23 -15.90
C PRO A 200 -3.08 -0.13 -15.08
N GLY A 201 -2.61 0.80 -14.24
CA GLY A 201 -1.52 0.51 -13.29
C GLY A 201 -1.92 -0.60 -12.30
N GLU A 202 -0.92 -1.30 -11.80
CA GLU A 202 -1.07 -2.60 -11.10
C GLU A 202 -0.44 -2.60 -9.71
N LEU A 203 0.22 -1.51 -9.31
CA LEU A 203 0.85 -1.35 -7.99
C LEU A 203 -0.06 -1.76 -6.82
N GLN A 204 -1.36 -1.47 -6.89
CA GLN A 204 -2.33 -1.85 -5.85
C GLN A 204 -2.42 -3.36 -5.59
N GLU A 205 -2.07 -4.19 -6.57
CA GLU A 205 -2.09 -5.65 -6.45
C GLU A 205 -0.92 -6.17 -5.62
N TYR A 206 0.14 -5.37 -5.47
CA TYR A 206 1.41 -5.77 -4.86
C TYR A 206 1.71 -5.05 -3.55
N VAL A 207 1.15 -3.87 -3.33
CA VAL A 207 1.26 -3.18 -2.04
C VAL A 207 0.43 -3.95 -1.01
N GLU A 208 1.10 -4.51 -0.02
CA GLU A 208 0.48 -5.16 1.14
C GLU A 208 0.16 -4.09 2.18
N VAL A 209 -1.05 -4.14 2.74
CA VAL A 209 -1.50 -3.19 3.75
C VAL A 209 -2.05 -3.86 4.98
N ARG A 210 -1.94 -3.15 6.11
CA ARG A 210 -2.52 -3.55 7.39
C ARG A 210 -3.14 -2.35 8.06
N LEU A 211 -4.42 -2.44 8.38
CA LEU A 211 -5.20 -1.42 9.11
C LEU A 211 -5.61 -1.99 10.46
N TRP A 212 -5.30 -1.29 11.54
CA TRP A 212 -5.65 -1.72 12.88
C TRP A 212 -5.94 -0.57 13.83
N TYR A 213 -6.78 -0.87 14.81
CA TYR A 213 -7.00 -0.02 15.97
C TYR A 213 -5.91 -0.31 17.01
N ASP A 214 -5.07 0.68 17.29
CA ASP A 214 -3.95 0.64 18.24
C ASP A 214 -4.43 1.17 19.59
N GLY A 215 -5.30 0.37 20.24
CA GLY A 215 -5.91 0.71 21.53
C GLY A 215 -4.96 0.55 22.72
N ASP A 216 -5.48 0.81 23.91
CA ASP A 216 -4.69 0.83 25.15
C ASP A 216 -3.86 -0.44 25.36
N ALA A 217 -2.63 -0.25 25.85
CA ALA A 217 -1.65 -1.29 26.12
C ALA A 217 -2.20 -2.37 27.07
N GLY A 218 -2.73 -3.46 26.49
CA GLY A 218 -3.29 -4.60 27.23
C GLY A 218 -4.37 -5.37 26.47
N ALA A 219 -5.08 -4.73 25.55
CA ALA A 219 -6.12 -5.37 24.73
C ALA A 219 -5.58 -6.04 23.44
N GLY A 220 -4.35 -5.71 23.05
CA GLY A 220 -3.75 -6.13 21.78
C GLY A 220 -4.30 -5.35 20.59
N ASP A 221 -3.51 -5.31 19.51
CA ASP A 221 -3.89 -4.64 18.27
C ASP A 221 -5.10 -5.35 17.64
N ARG A 222 -6.17 -4.60 17.34
CA ARG A 222 -7.30 -5.13 16.59
C ARG A 222 -7.11 -4.86 15.10
N VAL A 223 -6.72 -5.90 14.37
CA VAL A 223 -6.62 -5.84 12.90
C VAL A 223 -8.01 -5.81 12.29
N VAL A 224 -8.24 -4.80 11.45
CA VAL A 224 -9.49 -4.59 10.72
C VAL A 224 -9.37 -5.08 9.29
N TYR A 225 -8.22 -4.85 8.67
CA TYR A 225 -7.91 -5.32 7.33
C TYR A 225 -6.43 -5.66 7.20
N GLU A 226 -6.12 -6.74 6.49
CA GLU A 226 -4.77 -7.16 6.13
C GLU A 226 -4.82 -7.86 4.77
N GLY A 227 -3.97 -7.43 3.84
CA GLY A 227 -3.91 -7.95 2.47
C GLY A 227 -3.54 -6.88 1.44
N PRO A 228 -3.71 -7.14 0.14
CA PRO A 228 -3.32 -6.21 -0.91
C PRO A 228 -4.16 -4.93 -0.87
N LEU A 229 -3.58 -3.80 -1.27
CA LEU A 229 -4.25 -2.51 -1.33
C LEU A 229 -5.48 -2.54 -2.26
N ALA A 230 -5.42 -3.34 -3.33
CA ALA A 230 -6.55 -3.58 -4.23
C ALA A 230 -7.82 -4.07 -3.49
N GLY A 231 -7.64 -4.81 -2.39
CA GLY A 231 -8.74 -5.31 -1.57
C GLY A 231 -9.20 -4.32 -0.49
N LEU A 232 -8.57 -3.14 -0.35
CA LEU A 232 -9.01 -2.14 0.62
C LEU A 232 -10.43 -1.67 0.33
N GLY A 233 -10.83 -1.54 -0.94
CA GLY A 233 -12.21 -1.27 -1.32
C GLY A 233 -13.19 -2.40 -1.00
N ALA A 234 -12.74 -3.60 -0.61
CA ALA A 234 -13.62 -4.64 -0.08
C ALA A 234 -14.10 -4.29 1.35
N VAL A 235 -13.41 -3.38 2.06
CA VAL A 235 -13.94 -2.69 3.25
C VAL A 235 -14.67 -1.39 2.88
N SER A 236 -15.26 -1.32 1.67
CA SER A 236 -16.12 -0.21 1.24
C SER A 236 -17.42 -0.10 2.06
N GLU A 237 -17.82 -1.18 2.72
CA GLU A 237 -18.81 -1.14 3.78
C GLU A 237 -18.14 -0.76 5.10
N TRP A 238 -18.84 0.05 5.89
CA TRP A 238 -18.36 0.45 7.21
C TRP A 238 -18.02 -0.76 8.07
N THR A 239 -16.74 -0.88 8.41
CA THR A 239 -16.21 -1.98 9.21
C THR A 239 -15.92 -1.49 10.63
N PRO A 240 -16.31 -2.23 11.69
CA PRO A 240 -16.14 -1.76 13.07
C PRO A 240 -14.65 -1.74 13.47
N LEU A 241 -14.13 -0.55 13.78
CA LEU A 241 -12.81 -0.35 14.38
C LEU A 241 -12.78 -0.87 15.83
N THR A 242 -13.89 -0.73 16.56
CA THR A 242 -14.00 -1.14 17.97
C THR A 242 -15.05 -2.23 18.17
N ASP A 243 -14.79 -3.17 19.07
CA ASP A 243 -15.73 -4.27 19.41
C ASP A 243 -16.92 -3.78 20.25
N SER A 244 -16.76 -2.68 20.97
CA SER A 244 -17.78 -2.04 21.77
C SER A 244 -17.76 -0.53 21.60
N CYS A 245 -18.73 0.14 22.21
CA CYS A 245 -18.66 1.57 22.44
C CYS A 245 -17.38 1.93 23.20
N VAL A 246 -16.79 3.06 22.84
CA VAL A 246 -15.64 3.65 23.51
C VAL A 246 -16.02 5.03 24.06
N ASP A 247 -15.45 5.37 25.21
CA ASP A 247 -15.65 6.67 25.84
C ASP A 247 -15.01 7.80 25.02
N PRO A 248 -15.45 9.07 25.19
CA PRO A 248 -14.77 10.23 24.63
C PRO A 248 -13.27 10.25 24.95
N GLY A 249 -12.45 10.56 23.95
CA GLY A 249 -11.00 10.49 24.08
C GLY A 249 -10.28 10.48 22.73
N THR A 250 -8.98 10.16 22.79
CA THR A 250 -8.16 9.96 21.59
C THR A 250 -7.99 8.47 21.32
N HIS A 251 -8.28 8.08 20.09
CA HIS A 251 -8.38 6.72 19.62
C HIS A 251 -7.39 6.51 18.47
N PRO A 252 -6.27 5.79 18.70
CA PRO A 252 -5.24 5.62 17.68
C PRO A 252 -5.64 4.55 16.67
N VAL A 253 -5.46 4.86 15.40
CA VAL A 253 -5.60 3.91 14.28
C VAL A 253 -4.32 4.00 13.47
N ARG A 254 -3.77 2.85 13.06
CA ARG A 254 -2.58 2.80 12.22
C ARG A 254 -2.88 2.05 10.92
N PHE A 255 -2.38 2.60 9.83
CA PHE A 255 -2.41 1.99 8.52
C PHE A 255 -0.98 1.85 8.01
N ARG A 256 -0.51 0.63 7.82
CA ARG A 256 0.82 0.34 7.27
C ARG A 256 0.66 -0.13 5.84
N TRP A 257 1.55 0.31 4.97
CA TRP A 257 1.69 -0.21 3.61
C TRP A 257 3.14 -0.58 3.37
N ASP A 258 3.36 -1.66 2.62
CA ASP A 258 4.68 -2.14 2.22
C ASP A 258 4.59 -2.69 0.80
N LEU A 259 5.55 -2.33 -0.06
CA LEU A 259 5.79 -3.04 -1.31
C LEU A 259 6.86 -4.11 -1.02
N PRO A 260 6.56 -5.42 -1.15
CA PRO A 260 7.54 -6.47 -0.89
C PRO A 260 8.83 -6.28 -1.71
N ALA A 261 9.97 -6.65 -1.13
CA ALA A 261 11.27 -6.50 -1.80
C ALA A 261 11.44 -7.40 -3.03
N ASP A 262 10.59 -8.42 -3.17
CA ASP A 262 10.48 -9.32 -4.31
C ASP A 262 9.32 -8.95 -5.25
N ALA A 263 8.72 -7.76 -5.09
CA ALA A 263 7.74 -7.24 -6.02
C ALA A 263 8.32 -7.18 -7.46
N PRO A 264 7.51 -7.51 -8.47
CA PRO A 264 7.96 -7.56 -9.85
C PRO A 264 8.34 -6.18 -10.36
N ASN A 265 9.15 -6.15 -11.41
CA ASN A 265 9.57 -4.90 -12.04
C ASN A 265 8.43 -4.22 -12.80
N ARG A 266 7.32 -4.93 -13.07
CA ARG A 266 6.16 -4.41 -13.81
C ARG A 266 5.40 -3.25 -13.14
N VAL A 267 5.70 -2.88 -11.90
CA VAL A 267 4.96 -1.82 -11.15
C VAL A 267 5.80 -0.57 -10.86
N GLN A 268 6.95 -0.38 -11.52
CA GLN A 268 7.92 0.64 -11.10
C GLN A 268 7.48 2.07 -11.41
N THR A 269 6.79 2.31 -12.53
CA THR A 269 6.27 3.63 -12.90
C THR A 269 4.83 3.86 -12.45
N ASP A 270 4.18 2.82 -11.94
CA ASP A 270 2.81 2.88 -11.48
C ASP A 270 2.63 3.82 -10.29
N SER A 271 1.39 4.29 -10.15
CA SER A 271 0.94 4.97 -8.95
C SER A 271 -0.48 4.55 -8.56
N VAL A 272 -0.76 4.68 -7.26
CA VAL A 272 -2.07 4.43 -6.67
C VAL A 272 -2.32 5.43 -5.56
N SER A 273 -3.56 5.87 -5.41
CA SER A 273 -4.00 6.64 -4.24
C SER A 273 -4.89 5.79 -3.35
N PHE A 274 -4.92 6.07 -2.05
CA PHE A 274 -5.91 5.50 -1.14
C PHE A 274 -6.45 6.53 -0.17
N SER A 275 -7.69 6.33 0.29
CA SER A 275 -8.34 7.18 1.29
C SER A 275 -8.95 6.35 2.40
N LEU A 276 -9.04 6.94 3.60
CA LEU A 276 -9.70 6.34 4.76
C LEU A 276 -10.78 7.30 5.29
N ASP A 277 -12.00 6.80 5.36
CA ASP A 277 -13.12 7.43 6.04
C ASP A 277 -13.31 6.78 7.42
N VAL A 278 -13.66 7.57 8.42
CA VAL A 278 -13.96 7.12 9.78
C VAL A 278 -15.32 7.66 10.22
N ALA A 279 -16.01 6.92 11.07
CA ALA A 279 -17.29 7.35 11.60
C ALA A 279 -17.48 6.94 13.07
N ALA A 280 -18.31 7.71 13.77
CA ALA A 280 -18.78 7.40 15.11
C ALA A 280 -20.28 7.17 15.10
N ASP A 281 -20.71 6.11 15.78
CA ASP A 281 -22.12 5.73 15.97
C ASP A 281 -22.42 5.60 17.47
N ALA A 282 -23.22 6.51 18.02
CA ALA A 282 -23.66 6.47 19.42
C ALA A 282 -25.01 5.78 19.61
N SER A 283 -25.69 5.33 18.54
CA SER A 283 -27.07 4.82 18.63
C SER A 283 -27.21 3.57 19.50
N GLU A 284 -26.15 2.76 19.60
CA GLU A 284 -26.08 1.57 20.45
C GLU A 284 -25.37 1.82 21.79
N CYS A 285 -24.93 3.06 22.04
CA CYS A 285 -24.04 3.45 23.12
C CYS A 285 -24.77 4.34 24.14
N VAL A 286 -25.81 3.79 24.75
CA VAL A 286 -26.64 4.41 25.80
C VAL A 286 -26.39 3.81 27.18
#